data_AF-A0A959S9S0-F1
#
_entry.id   AF-A0A959S9S0-F1
#
_cell.length_a   1.000
_cell.length_b   1.000
_cell.length_c   1.000
_cell.angle_alpha   90.00
_cell.angle_beta   90.00
_cell.angle_gamma   90.00
#
_symmetry.space_group_name_H-M   'P 1'
#
loop_
_entity.id
_entity.type
_entity.pdbx_description
1 polymer ?
#
loop_
_entity_poly.entity_id
_entity_poly.type
_entity_poly.pdbx_seq_one_letter_code
_entity_poly.pdbx_strand_id
1 'polypeptide(L)' 'MDIFDLSGTRVITRTIAAQEGVVNTGVALDRELAAGMYIVNITAGDRTWSDRIVMQP' A
#
# COMPACT_ATOMS: atom_id res chain seq x y z
N MET A 1 1.42 4.42 4.64
CA MET A 1 0.88 3.42 3.69
C MET A 1 1.53 2.11 4.04
N ASP A 2 0.72 1.09 4.23
CA ASP A 2 1.18 -0.23 4.63
C ASP A 2 0.48 -1.26 3.73
N ILE A 3 1.23 -2.24 3.26
CA ILE A 3 0.70 -3.32 2.42
C ILE A 3 0.91 -4.62 3.17
N PHE A 4 -0.14 -5.42 3.23
CA PHE A 4 -0.17 -6.70 3.93
C PHE A 4 -0.52 -7.81 2.95
N ASP A 5 0.11 -8.97 3.09
CA ASP A 5 -0.37 -10.19 2.44
C ASP A 5 -1.63 -10.73 3.15
N LEU A 6 -2.23 -11.80 2.61
CA LEU A 6 -3.42 -12.43 3.20
C LEU A 6 -3.18 -13.11 4.55
N SER A 7 -1.93 -13.35 4.95
CA SER A 7 -1.60 -13.84 6.29
C SER A 7 -1.62 -12.73 7.35
N GLY A 8 -1.73 -11.46 6.92
CA GLY A 8 -1.61 -10.29 7.78
C GLY A 8 -0.17 -9.84 7.99
N THR A 9 0.79 -10.43 7.26
CA THR A 9 2.19 -10.01 7.31
C THR A 9 2.36 -8.72 6.53
N ARG A 10 2.95 -7.69 7.17
CA ARG A 10 3.26 -6.43 6.48
C ARG A 10 4.46 -6.62 5.56
N VAL A 11 4.22 -6.51 4.27
CA VAL A 11 5.25 -6.67 3.23
C VAL A 11 5.88 -5.34 2.80
N ILE A 12 5.13 -4.24 2.85
CA ILE A 12 5.62 -2.89 2.50
C ILE A 12 5.13 -1.90 3.56
N THR A 13 6.00 -0.97 3.93
CA THR A 13 5.64 0.22 4.72
C THR A 13 6.32 1.45 4.12
N ARG A 14 5.53 2.49 3.82
CA ARG A 14 6.00 3.74 3.22
C ARG A 14 5.24 4.93 3.78
N THR A 15 5.98 5.98 4.12
CA THR A 15 5.43 7.30 4.42
C THR A 15 5.64 8.19 3.20
N ILE A 16 4.56 8.76 2.68
CA ILE A 16 4.58 9.62 1.50
C ILE A 16 4.17 11.02 1.97
N ALA A 17 5.01 12.02 1.72
CA ALA A 17 4.65 13.40 2.03
C ALA A 17 3.53 13.87 1.09
N ALA A 18 2.49 14.46 1.67
CA ALA A 18 1.45 15.14 0.90
C ALA A 18 1.92 16.55 0.53
N GLN A 19 1.66 16.96 -0.71
CA GLN A 19 1.85 18.34 -1.14
C GLN A 19 0.46 18.97 -1.32
N GLU A 20 0.21 20.05 -0.59
CA GLU A 20 -1.08 20.78 -0.63
C GLU A 20 -2.30 19.87 -0.33
N GLY A 21 -2.12 18.89 0.55
CA GLY A 21 -3.18 17.95 0.94
C GLY A 21 -3.47 16.85 -0.10
N VAL A 22 -2.69 16.78 -1.18
CA VAL A 22 -2.83 15.77 -2.23
C VAL A 22 -1.58 14.89 -2.28
N VAL A 23 -1.80 13.60 -2.56
CA VAL A 23 -0.74 12.66 -2.92
C VAL A 23 -1.10 12.08 -4.29
N ASN A 24 -0.28 12.35 -5.29
CA ASN A 24 -0.35 11.71 -6.61
C ASN A 24 1.05 11.24 -6.98
N THR A 25 1.33 9.97 -6.70
CA THR A 25 2.64 9.36 -6.95
C THR A 25 2.49 7.89 -7.28
N GLY A 26 3.34 7.41 -8.19
CA GLY A 26 3.49 5.99 -8.45
C GLY A 26 4.31 5.35 -7.34
N VAL A 27 3.77 4.34 -6.67
CA VAL A 27 4.52 3.55 -5.70
C VAL A 27 5.06 2.32 -6.41
N ALA A 28 6.38 2.26 -6.58
CA ALA A 28 7.04 1.03 -7.00
C ALA A 28 6.80 -0.04 -5.92
N LEU A 29 6.01 -1.05 -6.26
CA LEU A 29 5.94 -2.29 -5.50
C LEU A 29 7.24 -3.02 -5.83
N ASP A 30 8.10 -3.20 -4.83
CA ASP A 30 9.42 -3.80 -5.04
C ASP A 30 9.27 -5.17 -5.73
N ARG A 31 10.25 -5.58 -6.55
CA ARG A 31 10.15 -6.69 -7.52
C ARG A 31 9.93 -8.09 -6.90
N GLU A 32 9.64 -8.16 -5.61
CA GLU A 32 9.50 -9.39 -4.83
C GLU A 32 8.07 -9.67 -4.35
N LEU A 33 7.07 -8.84 -4.70
CA LEU A 33 5.68 -9.24 -4.45
C LEU A 33 5.32 -10.42 -5.35
N ALA A 34 5.20 -11.60 -4.75
CA ALA A 34 4.69 -12.78 -5.41
C ALA A 34 3.26 -12.54 -5.93
N ALA A 35 2.88 -13.27 -6.98
CA ALA A 35 1.50 -13.31 -7.44
C ALA A 35 0.58 -13.66 -6.26
N GLY A 36 -0.49 -12.90 -6.10
CA GLY A 36 -1.33 -13.01 -4.91
C GLY A 36 -2.17 -11.78 -4.65
N MET A 37 -2.82 -11.77 -3.49
CA MET A 37 -3.70 -10.70 -3.06
C MET A 37 -3.11 -9.98 -1.86
N TYR A 38 -3.23 -8.67 -1.86
CA TYR A 38 -2.70 -7.82 -0.80
C TYR A 38 -3.74 -6.78 -0.38
N ILE A 39 -3.72 -6.42 0.90
CA ILE A 39 -4.49 -5.32 1.44
C ILE A 39 -3.57 -4.11 1.57
N VAL A 40 -3.96 -2.99 0.99
CA VAL A 40 -3.28 -1.71 1.08
C VAL A 40 -4.05 -0.84 2.06
N ASN A 41 -3.38 -0.40 3.12
CA ASN A 41 -3.91 0.57 4.07
C ASN A 41 -3.19 1.91 3.87
N ILE A 42 -3.95 2.97 3.66
CA ILE A 42 -3.45 4.34 3.58
C ILE A 42 -4.01 5.08 4.77
N THR A 43 -3.14 5.62 5.62
CA THR A 43 -3.53 6.44 6.77
C THR A 43 -3.05 7.87 6.55
N ALA A 44 -3.94 8.85 6.68
CA ALA A 44 -3.63 10.27 6.67
C ALA A 44 -4.35 10.96 7.83
N GLY A 45 -3.59 11.43 8.82
CA GLY A 45 -4.14 11.94 10.07
C GLY A 45 -4.92 10.85 10.81
N ASP A 46 -6.20 11.10 11.04
CA ASP A 46 -7.15 10.21 11.71
C ASP A 46 -7.94 9.31 10.75
N ARG A 47 -7.74 9.44 9.43
CA ARG A 47 -8.46 8.68 8.40
C ARG A 47 -7.61 7.54 7.88
N THR A 48 -8.25 6.39 7.71
CA THR A 48 -7.65 5.23 7.04
C THR A 48 -8.57 4.74 5.92
N TRP A 49 -7.98 4.49 4.76
CA TRP A 49 -8.62 3.84 3.62
C TRP A 49 -7.95 2.50 3.38
N SER A 50 -8.77 1.50 3.12
CA SER A 50 -8.31 0.15 2.78
C SER A 50 -8.73 -0.18 1.37
N ASP A 51 -7.79 -0.68 0.58
CA ASP A 51 -8.03 -1.16 -0.77
C ASP A 51 -7.39 -2.53 -0.97
N ARG A 52 -7.84 -3.27 -1.97
CA ARG A 52 -7.37 -4.62 -2.28
C ARG A 52 -6.75 -4.63 -3.67
N ILE A 53 -5.50 -5.06 -3.74
CA ILE A 53 -4.79 -5.27 -5.00
C ILE A 53 -4.57 -6.76 -5.25
N VAL A 54 -4.58 -7.14 -6.52
CA VAL A 54 -4.24 -8.49 -6.98
C VAL A 54 -3.02 -8.36 -7.90
N MET A 55 -1.92 -9.00 -7.51
CA MET A 55 -0.70 -9.10 -8.31
C MET A 55 -0.81 -10.36 -9.16
N GLN A 56 -0.73 -10.20 -10.48
CA GLN A 56 -0.74 -11.29 -11.46
C GLN A 56 0.60 -11.32 -12.20
N PRO A 57 1.10 -12.51 -12.60
CA PRO A 57 2.29 -12.64 -13.46
C PRO A 57 2.13 -11.97 -14.82
#